data_AF-A0A925XC75-F1
#
_entry.id   AF-A0A925XC75-F1
#
_cell.length_a   1.000
_cell.length_b   1.000
_cell.length_c   1.000
_cell.angle_alpha   90.00
_cell.angle_beta   90.00
_cell.angle_gamma   90.00
#
_symmetry.space_group_name_H-M   'P 1'
#
loop_
_entity.id
_entity.type
_entity.pdbx_description
1 polymer ?
#
loop_
_entity_poly.entity_id
_entity_poly.type
_entity_poly.pdbx_seq_one_letter_code
_entity_poly.pdbx_strand_id
1 'polypeptide(L)'
;MIKKHEKNSLLDEILWLRAKIFIKQGNTEKAIADLDKIANGTNFSTDILRDDAFFLIAQLTEEKLGNKEKAMQLYQEYLEKFPGTIHIAQARKRFRALRGDKL
;
A
#
# COMPACT_ATOMS: atom_id res chain seq x y z
N MET A 1 14.92 -29.42 -1.92
CA MET A 1 13.50 -29.20 -1.58
C MET A 1 12.94 -28.14 -2.53
N ILE A 2 12.00 -28.51 -3.41
CA ILE A 2 11.55 -27.67 -4.52
C ILE A 2 10.33 -26.84 -4.10
N LYS A 3 10.51 -25.51 -4.13
CA LYS A 3 9.54 -24.47 -4.51
C LYS A 3 8.11 -24.57 -3.97
N LYS A 4 7.89 -24.11 -2.74
CA LYS A 4 6.56 -23.60 -2.30
C LYS A 4 6.46 -22.06 -2.38
N HIS A 5 7.58 -21.39 -2.64
CA HIS A 5 7.70 -19.92 -2.71
C HIS A 5 7.11 -19.29 -3.99
N GLU A 6 7.03 -20.04 -5.08
CA GLU A 6 6.69 -19.52 -6.41
C GLU A 6 5.20 -19.18 -6.60
N LYS A 7 4.30 -19.99 -6.02
CA LYS A 7 2.85 -19.83 -6.24
C LYS A 7 2.28 -18.59 -5.56
N ASN A 8 2.77 -18.28 -4.35
CA ASN A 8 2.23 -17.16 -3.58
C ASN A 8 2.81 -15.82 -4.07
N SER A 9 4.08 -15.81 -4.49
CA SER A 9 4.70 -14.64 -5.12
C SER A 9 4.03 -14.28 -6.46
N LEU A 10 3.62 -15.28 -7.25
CA LEU A 10 2.86 -15.05 -8.48
C LEU A 10 1.49 -14.42 -8.22
N LEU A 11 0.80 -14.83 -7.15
CA LEU A 11 -0.51 -14.26 -6.80
C LEU A 11 -0.38 -12.78 -6.40
N ASP A 12 0.64 -12.41 -5.61
CA ASP A 12 0.91 -11.03 -5.25
C ASP A 12 1.18 -10.16 -6.47
N GLU A 13 1.99 -10.67 -7.40
CA GLU A 13 2.29 -9.97 -8.64
C GLU A 13 1.03 -9.77 -9.51
N ILE A 14 0.17 -10.79 -9.62
CA ILE A 14 -1.11 -10.68 -10.33
C ILE A 14 -2.01 -9.63 -9.68
N LEU A 15 -2.14 -9.64 -8.35
CA LEU A 15 -2.92 -8.65 -7.61
C LEU A 15 -2.37 -7.24 -7.80
N TRP A 16 -1.04 -7.09 -7.74
CA TRP A 16 -0.35 -5.83 -7.92
C TRP A 16 -0.56 -5.24 -9.32
N LEU A 17 -0.39 -6.07 -10.36
CA LEU A 17 -0.62 -5.66 -11.73
C LEU A 17 -2.08 -5.31 -11.98
N ARG A 18 -3.03 -6.09 -11.42
CA ARG A 18 -4.46 -5.80 -11.55
C ARG A 18 -4.85 -4.52 -10.83
N ALA A 19 -4.31 -4.27 -9.64
CA ALA A 19 -4.50 -3.00 -8.93
C ALA A 19 -4.00 -1.82 -9.77
N LYS A 20 -2.82 -1.91 -10.39
CA LYS A 20 -2.30 -0.88 -11.31
C LYS A 20 -3.22 -0.63 -12.50
N ILE A 21 -3.83 -1.68 -13.06
CA ILE A 21 -4.83 -1.54 -14.13
C ILE A 21 -6.07 -0.82 -13.61
N PHE A 22 -6.58 -1.19 -12.44
CA PHE A 22 -7.74 -0.53 -11.85
C PHE A 22 -7.48 0.95 -11.53
N ILE A 23 -6.29 1.32 -11.05
CA ILE A 23 -5.89 2.72 -10.84
C ILE A 23 -5.97 3.49 -12.16
N LYS A 24 -5.43 2.93 -13.25
CA LYS A 24 -5.48 3.55 -14.59
C LYS A 24 -6.90 3.72 -15.13
N GLN A 25 -7.81 2.83 -14.75
CA GLN A 25 -9.22 2.88 -15.12
C GLN A 25 -10.06 3.78 -14.19
N GLY A 26 -9.47 4.38 -13.14
CA GLY A 26 -10.20 5.14 -12.13
C GLY A 26 -11.00 4.28 -11.14
N ASN A 27 -10.88 2.95 -11.21
CA ASN A 27 -11.54 1.99 -10.32
C ASN A 27 -10.79 1.87 -8.97
N THR A 28 -10.71 2.99 -8.24
CA THR A 28 -9.89 3.12 -7.02
C THR A 28 -10.24 2.08 -5.95
N GLU A 29 -11.52 1.83 -5.71
CA GLU A 29 -11.96 0.86 -4.69
C GLU A 29 -11.50 -0.57 -5.01
N LYS A 30 -11.57 -0.98 -6.28
CA LYS A 30 -11.09 -2.30 -6.71
C LYS A 30 -9.58 -2.41 -6.60
N ALA A 31 -8.85 -1.33 -6.89
CA ALA A 31 -7.42 -1.28 -6.69
C ALA A 31 -7.06 -1.48 -5.22
N ILE A 32 -7.70 -0.73 -4.31
CA ILE A 32 -7.47 -0.84 -2.87
C ILE A 32 -7.80 -2.27 -2.39
N ALA A 33 -8.91 -2.87 -2.84
CA ALA A 33 -9.26 -4.23 -2.44
C ALA A 33 -8.23 -5.29 -2.86
N ASP A 34 -7.53 -5.11 -3.99
CA ASP A 34 -6.45 -6.01 -4.39
C ASP A 34 -5.14 -5.72 -3.65
N LEU A 35 -4.83 -4.44 -3.40
CA LEU A 35 -3.67 -4.05 -2.59
C LEU A 35 -3.81 -4.51 -1.13
N ASP A 36 -5.02 -4.47 -0.56
CA ASP A 36 -5.28 -4.88 0.82
C ASP A 36 -5.00 -6.36 1.03
N LYS A 37 -5.25 -7.18 0.00
CA LYS A 37 -4.90 -8.60 0.03
C LYS A 37 -3.38 -8.78 0.13
N ILE A 38 -2.61 -8.00 -0.63
CA ILE A 38 -1.14 -8.03 -0.58
C ILE A 38 -0.64 -7.53 0.78
N ALA A 39 -1.16 -6.37 1.24
CA ALA A 39 -0.71 -5.70 2.45
C ALA A 39 -0.99 -6.51 3.75
N ASN A 40 -2.11 -7.23 3.79
CA ASN A 40 -2.60 -7.92 5.00
C ASN A 40 -2.51 -9.44 4.95
N GLY A 41 -2.14 -10.05 3.81
CA GLY A 41 -2.16 -11.49 3.72
C GLY A 41 -1.03 -12.17 4.50
N THR A 42 -1.39 -13.24 5.19
CA THR A 42 -0.52 -13.99 6.10
C THR A 42 0.27 -15.11 5.42
N ASN A 43 -0.03 -15.40 4.14
CA ASN A 43 0.52 -16.55 3.41
C ASN A 43 1.57 -16.17 2.35
N PHE A 44 1.93 -14.88 2.28
CA PHE A 44 2.67 -14.36 1.14
C PHE A 44 4.18 -14.51 1.33
N SER A 45 4.80 -15.08 0.29
CA SER A 45 6.24 -15.36 0.24
C SER A 45 7.06 -14.11 -0.09
N THR A 46 6.41 -12.96 -0.26
CA THR A 46 7.00 -11.74 -0.81
C THR A 46 6.66 -10.55 0.08
N ASP A 47 7.39 -10.42 1.19
CA ASP A 47 7.40 -9.21 2.02
C ASP A 47 7.75 -7.94 1.20
N ILE A 48 8.37 -8.13 0.02
CA ILE A 48 8.85 -7.10 -0.90
C ILE A 48 7.72 -6.19 -1.42
N LEU A 49 6.50 -6.69 -1.64
CA LEU A 49 5.39 -5.87 -2.17
C LEU A 49 4.48 -5.31 -1.08
N ARG A 50 4.69 -5.74 0.16
CA ARG A 50 3.74 -5.49 1.24
C ARG A 50 3.74 -4.02 1.64
N ASP A 51 4.92 -3.42 1.79
CA ASP A 51 5.06 -2.02 2.11
C ASP A 51 4.64 -1.14 0.93
N ASP A 52 5.02 -1.50 -0.29
CA ASP A 52 4.58 -0.82 -1.52
C ASP A 52 3.05 -0.79 -1.64
N ALA A 53 2.39 -1.92 -1.40
CA ALA A 53 0.93 -2.02 -1.41
C ALA A 53 0.29 -1.15 -0.33
N PHE A 54 0.79 -1.23 0.90
CA PHE A 54 0.27 -0.43 2.01
C PHE A 54 0.43 1.06 1.74
N PHE A 55 1.60 1.50 1.28
CA PHE A 55 1.86 2.89 0.94
C PHE A 55 0.93 3.38 -0.17
N LEU A 56 0.72 2.57 -1.21
CA LEU A 56 -0.17 2.90 -2.31
C LEU A 56 -1.64 3.01 -1.87
N ILE A 57 -2.10 2.17 -0.93
CA ILE A 57 -3.44 2.30 -0.33
C ILE A 57 -3.59 3.65 0.38
N ALA A 58 -2.59 4.05 1.18
CA ALA A 58 -2.60 5.35 1.85
C ALA A 58 -2.67 6.51 0.84
N GLN A 59 -1.87 6.43 -0.23
CA GLN A 59 -1.85 7.43 -1.29
C GLN A 59 -3.17 7.52 -2.08
N LEU A 60 -3.77 6.38 -2.46
CA LEU A 60 -5.05 6.37 -3.16
C LEU A 60 -6.18 6.89 -2.27
N THR A 61 -6.17 6.54 -0.99
CA THR A 61 -7.13 7.05 -0.01
C THR A 61 -7.05 8.58 0.10
N GLU A 62 -5.84 9.14 0.09
CA GLU A 62 -5.60 10.57 0.11
C GLU A 62 -6.03 11.26 -1.19
N GLU A 63 -5.49 10.82 -2.31
CA GLU A 63 -5.51 11.56 -3.59
C GLU A 63 -6.75 11.25 -4.43
N LYS A 64 -7.32 10.04 -4.32
CA LYS A 64 -8.43 9.59 -5.16
C LYS A 64 -9.75 9.54 -4.41
N LEU A 65 -9.74 9.10 -3.16
CA LEU A 65 -10.95 9.08 -2.33
C LEU A 65 -11.16 10.40 -1.56
N GLY A 66 -10.13 11.24 -1.46
CA GLY A 66 -10.21 12.51 -0.72
C GLY A 66 -10.38 12.34 0.79
N ASN A 67 -10.26 11.11 1.31
CA ASN A 67 -10.46 10.82 2.72
C ASN A 67 -9.16 11.04 3.50
N LYS A 68 -8.89 12.33 3.78
CA LYS A 68 -7.67 12.78 4.45
C LYS A 68 -7.47 12.18 5.84
N GLU A 69 -8.55 12.01 6.61
CA GLU A 69 -8.49 11.44 7.95
C GLU A 69 -8.05 9.97 7.89
N LYS A 70 -8.65 9.18 7.00
CA LYS A 70 -8.27 7.78 6.82
C LYS A 70 -6.85 7.65 6.26
N ALA A 71 -6.48 8.50 5.30
CA ALA A 71 -5.12 8.53 4.77
C ALA A 71 -4.07 8.84 5.85
N MET A 72 -4.36 9.79 6.74
CA MET A 72 -3.48 10.12 7.86
C MET A 72 -3.26 8.92 8.78
N GLN A 73 -4.33 8.19 9.13
CA GLN A 73 -4.22 6.95 9.92
C GLN A 73 -3.37 5.89 9.20
N LEU A 74 -3.58 5.71 7.90
CA LEU A 74 -2.81 4.74 7.11
C LEU A 74 -1.32 5.12 7.02
N TYR A 75 -0.98 6.40 6.82
CA TYR A 75 0.42 6.80 6.84
C TYR A 75 1.06 6.65 8.22
N GLN A 76 0.32 6.90 9.29
CA GLN A 76 0.82 6.62 10.65
C GLN A 76 1.14 5.13 10.82
N GLU A 77 0.18 4.27 10.49
CA GLU A 77 0.33 2.82 10.57
C GLU A 77 1.47 2.31 9.68
N TYR A 78 1.66 2.90 8.49
CA TYR A 78 2.78 2.60 7.61
C TYR A 78 4.14 2.90 8.28
N LEU A 79 4.27 4.07 8.92
CA LEU A 79 5.49 4.47 9.61
C LEU A 79 5.84 3.56 10.80
N GLU A 80 4.82 3.01 11.46
CA GLU A 80 4.98 2.06 12.57
C GLU A 80 5.35 0.65 12.06
N LYS A 81 4.71 0.19 10.98
CA LYS A 81 4.88 -1.18 10.46
C LYS A 81 6.10 -1.39 9.58
N PHE A 82 6.51 -0.36 8.83
CA PHE A 82 7.54 -0.50 7.79
C PHE A 82 8.72 0.47 8.00
N PRO A 83 9.42 0.39 9.15
CA PRO A 83 10.59 1.24 9.39
C PRO A 83 11.72 0.93 8.39
N GLY A 84 12.31 1.97 7.81
CA GLY A 84 13.49 1.85 6.95
C GLY A 84 13.23 1.54 5.46
N THR A 85 11.97 1.47 5.02
CA THR A 85 11.63 1.34 3.59
C THR A 85 11.86 2.64 2.82
N ILE A 86 11.91 2.54 1.48
CA ILE A 86 12.16 3.70 0.61
C ILE A 86 11.07 4.78 0.74
N HIS A 87 9.84 4.40 1.08
CA HIS A 87 8.72 5.33 1.20
C HIS A 87 8.61 6.03 2.57
N ILE A 88 9.41 5.68 3.58
CA ILE A 88 9.37 6.28 4.94
C ILE A 88 9.42 7.81 4.91
N ALA A 89 10.32 8.39 4.13
CA ALA A 89 10.49 9.85 4.06
C ALA A 89 9.24 10.51 3.47
N GLN A 90 8.64 9.89 2.45
CA GLN A 90 7.44 10.37 1.78
C GLN A 90 6.21 10.21 2.67
N ALA A 91 6.03 9.04 3.32
CA ALA A 91 4.96 8.78 4.27
C ALA A 91 4.98 9.79 5.42
N ARG A 92 6.16 10.08 5.99
CA ARG A 92 6.32 11.08 7.06
C ARG A 92 5.96 12.48 6.59
N LYS A 93 6.38 12.86 5.38
CA LYS A 93 6.04 14.17 4.80
C LYS A 93 4.52 14.31 4.62
N ARG A 94 3.87 13.30 4.05
CA ARG A 94 2.42 13.30 3.82
C ARG A 94 1.64 13.28 5.13
N PHE A 95 2.03 12.46 6.10
CA PHE A 95 1.44 12.44 7.43
C PHE A 95 1.46 13.83 8.10
N ARG A 96 2.61 14.51 8.09
CA ARG A 96 2.74 15.87 8.66
C ARG A 96 1.87 16.90 7.93
N ALA A 97 1.84 16.82 6.60
CA ALA A 97 0.99 17.69 5.78
C ALA A 97 -0.50 17.51 6.09
N LEU A 98 -0.95 16.27 6.27
CA LEU A 98 -2.34 15.94 6.62
C LEU A 98 -2.71 16.35 8.05
N ARG A 99 -1.75 16.31 8.99
CA ARG A 99 -1.93 16.80 10.37
C ARG A 99 -2.08 18.32 10.44
N GLY A 100 -1.68 19.05 9.40
CA GLY A 100 -1.70 20.51 9.37
C GLY A 100 -0.47 21.15 10.02
N ASP A 101 0.63 20.40 10.15
CA ASP A 101 1.90 20.99 10.57
C ASP A 101 2.36 21.99 9.50
N LYS A 102 2.70 23.21 9.92
CA LYS A 102 3.41 24.15 9.05
C LYS A 102 4.81 23.58 8.78
N LEU A 103 5.05 23.15 7.54
CA LEU A 103 6.36 22.74 7.02
C LEU A 103 7.35 23.92 7.02
#